data_AF-A0A4Y2I939-F1
#
_entry.id   AF-A0A4Y2I939-F1
#
_cell.length_a   1.000
_cell.length_b   1.000
_cell.length_c   1.000
_cell.angle_alpha   90.00
_cell.angle_beta   90.00
_cell.angle_gamma   90.00
#
_symmetry.space_group_name_H-M   'P 1'
#
loop_
_entity.id
_entity.type
_entity.pdbx_description
1 polymer ?
#
loop_
_entity_poly.entity_id
_entity_poly.type
_entity_poly.pdbx_seq_one_letter_code
_entity_poly.pdbx_strand_id
1 'polypeptide(L)'
;MGRKISEISIDMRKLTICHWKRESSERKIGEIVNVSKSTLHNIISKYKKTKSVKTIPRTGRPRRFTGHEERWIVRKITCNPKTSAVKLTLKEQQRFNKSTNSETVCNVLRKYNFHGRVARRKPFLSKAHRRARLEFAKSYIKKPPKFWNSILFVDESKYNVFGSDGKQMLWRKPNSKLEMKNPTPSVKHGGGSQMV
;
A
#
# COMPACT_ATOMS: atom_id res chain seq x y z
N MET A 1 -10.36 1.29 33.21
CA MET A 1 -9.06 1.18 32.47
C MET A 1 -8.03 0.60 33.41
N GLY A 2 -7.23 -0.39 32.98
CA GLY A 2 -6.18 -0.97 33.84
C GLY A 2 -5.10 0.04 34.19
N ARG A 3 -4.49 -0.06 35.38
CA ARG A 3 -3.35 0.76 35.79
C ARG A 3 -2.21 0.61 34.78
N LYS A 4 -1.72 1.73 34.25
CA LYS A 4 -0.57 1.77 33.35
C LYS A 4 0.70 1.70 34.19
N ILE A 5 1.20 0.49 34.41
CA ILE A 5 2.44 0.26 35.17
C ILE A 5 3.62 0.34 34.18
N SER A 6 4.66 1.08 34.53
CA SER A 6 5.90 1.15 33.76
C SER A 6 6.57 -0.22 33.71
N GLU A 7 7.10 -0.59 32.55
CA GLU A 7 7.83 -1.84 32.42
C GLU A 7 9.19 -1.70 33.09
N ILE A 8 9.59 -2.70 33.88
CA ILE A 8 10.95 -2.77 34.44
C ILE A 8 11.96 -2.82 33.30
N SER A 9 13.05 -2.06 33.43
CA SER A 9 14.12 -1.98 32.43
C SER A 9 14.72 -3.35 32.13
N ILE A 10 15.23 -3.51 30.92
CA ILE A 10 15.85 -4.76 30.49
C ILE A 10 17.05 -5.10 31.38
N ASP A 11 17.83 -4.10 31.79
CA ASP A 11 19.04 -4.30 32.59
C ASP A 11 18.71 -4.74 34.02
N MET A 12 17.65 -4.19 34.61
CA MET A 12 17.18 -4.64 35.92
C MET A 12 16.72 -6.10 35.87
N ARG A 13 16.06 -6.53 34.79
CA ARG A 13 15.68 -7.94 34.63
C ARG A 13 16.89 -8.86 34.40
N LYS A 14 17.92 -8.40 33.68
CA LYS A 14 19.18 -9.15 33.53
C LYS A 14 19.87 -9.31 34.87
N LEU A 15 19.95 -8.23 35.65
CA LEU A 15 20.50 -8.21 37.00
C LEU A 15 19.78 -9.22 37.90
N THR A 16 18.44 -9.20 37.90
CA THR A 16 17.61 -10.19 38.61
C THR A 16 17.98 -11.63 38.25
N ILE A 17 18.10 -11.93 36.96
CA ILE A 17 18.42 -13.28 36.47
C ILE A 17 19.85 -13.69 36.84
N CYS A 18 20.80 -12.75 36.82
CA CYS A 18 22.18 -13.00 37.24
C CYS A 18 22.25 -13.38 38.72
N HIS A 19 21.56 -12.65 39.60
CA HIS A 19 21.51 -12.99 41.03
C HIS A 19 20.76 -14.30 41.29
N TRP A 20 19.67 -14.56 40.56
CA TRP A 20 18.91 -15.81 40.67
C TRP A 20 19.76 -17.03 40.28
N LYS A 21 20.59 -16.93 39.23
CA LYS A 21 21.53 -17.99 38.83
C LYS A 21 22.63 -18.26 39.87
N ARG A 22 22.90 -17.30 40.76
CA ARG A 22 23.84 -17.43 41.89
C ARG A 22 23.15 -17.89 43.18
N GLU A 23 21.98 -18.53 43.06
CA GLU A 23 21.18 -19.12 44.15
C GLU A 23 20.78 -18.13 45.27
N SER A 24 20.70 -16.84 44.96
CA SER A 24 20.20 -15.84 45.91
C SER A 24 18.68 -15.96 46.09
N SER A 25 18.20 -15.76 47.33
CA SER A 25 16.75 -15.78 47.61
C SER A 25 16.02 -14.61 46.93
N GLU A 26 14.79 -14.84 46.45
CA GLU A 26 14.00 -13.79 45.78
C GLU A 26 13.78 -12.54 46.64
N ARG A 27 13.71 -12.70 47.98
CA ARG A 27 13.62 -11.56 48.92
C ARG A 27 14.87 -10.69 48.89
N LYS A 28 16.05 -11.31 48.99
CA LYS A 28 17.34 -10.62 48.95
C LYS A 28 17.59 -9.92 47.60
N ILE A 29 17.14 -10.55 46.52
CA ILE A 29 17.17 -9.93 45.18
C ILE A 29 16.22 -8.73 45.13
N GLY A 30 15.05 -8.81 45.76
CA GLY A 30 14.07 -7.72 45.82
C GLY A 30 14.62 -6.47 46.50
N GLU A 31 15.36 -6.65 47.58
CA GLU A 31 16.03 -5.57 48.31
C GLU A 31 17.14 -4.91 47.45
N ILE A 32 17.98 -5.71 46.79
CA ILE A 32 19.07 -5.19 45.92
C ILE A 32 18.52 -4.43 44.71
N VAL A 33 17.52 -5.01 44.04
CA VAL A 33 16.98 -4.49 42.79
C VAL A 33 15.86 -3.47 43.03
N ASN A 34 15.44 -3.29 44.29
CA ASN A 34 14.30 -2.46 44.70
C ASN A 34 13.01 -2.76 43.91
N VAL A 35 12.68 -4.05 43.79
CA VAL A 35 11.51 -4.56 43.05
C VAL A 35 10.74 -5.53 43.93
N SER A 36 9.41 -5.45 43.89
CA SER A 36 8.55 -6.35 44.68
C SER A 36 8.78 -7.82 44.34
N LYS A 37 8.71 -8.68 45.37
CA LYS A 37 8.89 -10.14 45.24
C LYS A 37 8.00 -10.75 44.16
N SER A 38 6.73 -10.34 44.06
CA SER A 38 5.79 -10.83 43.06
C SER A 38 6.27 -10.56 41.63
N THR A 39 6.86 -9.38 41.40
CA THR A 39 7.39 -9.02 40.09
C THR A 39 8.66 -9.80 39.76
N LEU A 40 9.55 -10.01 40.73
CA LEU A 40 10.73 -10.88 40.56
C LEU A 40 10.32 -12.31 40.23
N HIS A 41 9.35 -12.85 40.95
CA HIS A 41 8.82 -14.19 40.70
C HIS A 41 8.27 -14.30 39.27
N ASN A 42 7.53 -13.30 38.79
CA ASN A 42 7.04 -13.25 37.41
C ASN A 42 8.18 -13.21 36.38
N ILE A 43 9.24 -12.43 36.64
CA ILE A 43 10.43 -12.36 35.76
C ILE A 43 11.12 -13.73 35.68
N ILE A 44 11.36 -14.37 36.84
CA ILE A 44 12.03 -15.68 36.93
C ILE A 44 11.17 -16.76 36.27
N SER A 45 9.87 -16.83 36.58
CA SER A 45 8.93 -17.78 35.99
C SER A 45 8.83 -17.64 34.47
N LYS A 46 8.84 -16.40 33.96
CA LYS A 46 8.90 -16.16 32.52
C LYS A 46 10.24 -16.61 31.91
N TYR A 47 11.35 -16.32 32.57
CA TYR A 47 12.68 -16.73 32.10
C TYR A 47 12.83 -18.26 32.08
N LYS A 48 12.29 -18.98 33.06
CA LYS A 48 12.26 -20.44 33.07
C LYS A 48 11.55 -21.01 31.82
N LYS A 49 10.42 -20.42 31.43
CA LYS A 49 9.61 -20.86 30.26
C LYS A 49 10.20 -20.46 28.90
N THR A 50 10.71 -19.23 28.79
CA THR A 50 11.06 -18.63 27.47
C THR A 50 12.56 -18.46 27.25
N LYS A 51 13.38 -18.61 28.31
CA LYS A 51 14.83 -18.32 28.34
C LYS A 51 15.21 -16.91 27.84
N SER A 52 14.25 -15.99 27.80
CA SER A 52 14.42 -14.63 27.30
C SER A 52 14.02 -13.58 28.33
N VAL A 53 14.80 -12.51 28.41
CA VAL A 53 14.60 -11.37 29.30
C VAL A 53 13.72 -10.29 28.64
N LYS A 54 13.69 -10.27 27.29
CA LYS A 54 12.97 -9.29 26.49
C LYS A 54 11.46 -9.41 26.70
N THR A 55 10.75 -8.28 26.67
CA THR A 55 9.28 -8.31 26.61
C THR A 55 8.82 -8.95 25.30
N ILE A 56 7.76 -9.74 25.40
CA ILE A 56 7.08 -10.25 24.21
C ILE A 56 6.14 -9.13 23.76
N PRO A 57 6.10 -8.79 22.47
CA PRO A 57 5.15 -7.82 21.97
C PRO A 57 3.73 -8.27 22.31
N ARG A 58 2.92 -7.37 22.85
CA ARG A 58 1.52 -7.67 23.17
C ARG A 58 0.76 -7.96 21.88
N THR A 59 -0.13 -8.94 21.91
CA THR A 59 -1.09 -9.16 20.84
C THR A 59 -1.97 -7.92 20.74
N GLY A 60 -1.79 -7.15 19.67
CA GLY A 60 -2.59 -5.96 19.40
C GLY A 60 -4.05 -6.32 19.14
N ARG A 61 -4.88 -5.30 18.92
CA ARG A 61 -6.29 -5.49 18.56
C ARG A 61 -6.39 -6.40 17.31
N PRO A 62 -7.27 -7.42 17.30
CA PRO A 62 -7.48 -8.24 16.12
C PRO A 62 -7.92 -7.37 14.95
N ARG A 63 -7.48 -7.75 13.75
CA ARG A 63 -7.82 -7.03 12.52
C ARG A 63 -9.29 -7.23 12.20
N ARG A 64 -9.91 -6.20 11.61
CA ARG A 64 -11.31 -6.26 11.15
C ARG A 64 -11.49 -7.22 9.97
N PHE A 65 -10.49 -7.27 9.10
CA PHE A 65 -10.46 -8.15 7.94
C PHE A 65 -9.62 -9.39 8.17
N THR A 66 -10.12 -10.53 7.71
CA THR A 66 -9.36 -11.78 7.60
C THR A 66 -8.47 -11.76 6.36
N GLY A 67 -7.46 -12.64 6.29
CA GLY A 67 -6.61 -12.76 5.10
C GLY A 67 -7.36 -13.15 3.83
N HIS A 68 -8.51 -13.84 3.94
CA HIS A 68 -9.37 -14.14 2.79
C HIS A 68 -10.08 -12.88 2.27
N GLU A 69 -10.66 -12.08 3.17
CA GLU A 69 -11.35 -10.83 2.84
C GLU A 69 -10.39 -9.82 2.22
N GLU A 70 -9.20 -9.66 2.79
CA GLU A 70 -8.15 -8.80 2.24
C GLU A 70 -7.81 -9.19 0.79
N ARG A 71 -7.63 -10.49 0.51
CA ARG A 71 -7.33 -10.99 -0.85
C ARG A 71 -8.47 -10.71 -1.82
N TRP A 72 -9.73 -10.81 -1.37
CA TRP A 72 -10.88 -10.47 -2.20
C TRP A 72 -10.89 -8.97 -2.57
N ILE A 73 -10.61 -8.09 -1.61
CA ILE A 73 -10.48 -6.64 -1.83
C ILE A 73 -9.41 -6.35 -2.89
N VAL A 74 -8.23 -6.94 -2.71
CA VAL A 74 -7.10 -6.79 -3.65
C VAL A 74 -7.47 -7.30 -5.04
N ARG A 75 -8.15 -8.45 -5.14
CA ARG A 75 -8.60 -8.99 -6.44
C ARG A 75 -9.54 -8.04 -7.17
N LYS A 76 -10.47 -7.39 -6.46
CA LYS A 76 -11.40 -6.42 -7.07
C LYS A 76 -10.65 -5.23 -7.67
N ILE A 77 -9.62 -4.71 -6.99
CA ILE A 77 -8.77 -3.64 -7.52
C ILE A 77 -7.91 -4.12 -8.69
N THR A 78 -7.35 -5.32 -8.62
CA THR A 78 -6.55 -5.88 -9.73
C THR A 78 -7.38 -6.06 -11.00
N CYS A 79 -8.66 -6.42 -10.87
CA CYS A 79 -9.60 -6.50 -12.01
C CYS A 79 -10.00 -5.11 -12.52
N ASN A 80 -10.35 -4.19 -11.62
CA ASN A 80 -10.74 -2.82 -11.99
C ASN A 80 -10.04 -1.79 -11.08
N PRO A 81 -8.85 -1.29 -11.48
CA PRO A 81 -8.04 -0.41 -10.64
C PRO A 81 -8.66 0.97 -10.43
N LYS A 82 -9.66 1.35 -11.25
CA LYS A 82 -10.34 2.65 -11.20
C LYS A 82 -11.49 2.69 -10.19
N THR A 83 -11.74 1.61 -9.47
CA THR A 83 -12.79 1.55 -8.45
C THR A 83 -12.41 2.44 -7.27
N SER A 84 -13.32 3.34 -6.86
CA SER A 84 -13.12 4.18 -5.67
C SER A 84 -13.17 3.35 -4.38
N ALA A 85 -12.48 3.81 -3.33
CA ALA A 85 -12.49 3.13 -2.03
C ALA A 85 -13.91 3.01 -1.45
N VAL A 86 -14.73 4.06 -1.58
CA VAL A 86 -16.13 4.09 -1.13
C VAL A 86 -17.00 3.05 -1.86
N LYS A 87 -16.81 2.92 -3.18
CA LYS A 87 -17.52 1.90 -3.95
C LYS A 87 -17.03 0.49 -3.60
N LEU A 88 -15.77 0.36 -3.22
CA LEU A 88 -15.19 -0.92 -2.79
C LEU A 88 -15.68 -1.32 -1.40
N THR A 89 -15.83 -0.38 -0.46
CA THR A 89 -16.45 -0.66 0.86
C THR A 89 -17.89 -1.09 0.73
N LEU A 90 -18.68 -0.46 -0.15
CA LEU A 90 -20.07 -0.87 -0.34
C LEU A 90 -20.15 -2.32 -0.85
N LYS A 91 -19.29 -2.70 -1.80
CA LYS A 91 -19.21 -4.09 -2.31
C LYS A 91 -18.72 -5.07 -1.25
N GLU A 92 -17.81 -4.63 -0.38
CA GLU A 92 -17.28 -5.43 0.72
C GLU A 92 -18.38 -5.70 1.76
N GLN A 93 -19.10 -4.65 2.17
CA GLN A 93 -20.24 -4.73 3.09
C GLN A 93 -21.31 -5.67 2.56
N GLN A 94 -21.68 -5.56 1.27
CA GLN A 94 -22.66 -6.45 0.63
C GLN A 94 -22.24 -7.93 0.64
N ARG A 95 -20.94 -8.22 0.70
CA ARG A 95 -20.43 -9.60 0.60
C ARG A 95 -20.14 -10.23 1.95
N PHE A 96 -19.59 -9.47 2.88
CA PHE A 96 -19.13 -9.98 4.18
C PHE A 96 -19.98 -9.47 5.35
N ASN A 97 -20.99 -8.63 5.09
CA ASN A 97 -21.86 -8.02 6.10
C ASN A 97 -21.09 -7.24 7.19
N LYS A 98 -19.92 -6.69 6.83
CA LYS A 98 -19.11 -5.85 7.71
C LYS A 98 -19.24 -4.40 7.28
N SER A 99 -19.80 -3.56 8.14
CA SER A 99 -19.75 -2.11 7.94
C SER A 99 -18.33 -1.62 8.25
N THR A 100 -17.61 -1.09 7.26
CA THR A 100 -16.22 -0.64 7.43
C THR A 100 -16.04 0.76 6.87
N ASN A 101 -15.16 1.56 7.49
CA ASN A 101 -14.76 2.84 6.90
C ASN A 101 -13.88 2.58 5.68
N SER A 102 -14.07 3.37 4.61
CA SER A 102 -13.23 3.42 3.41
C SER A 102 -11.73 3.44 3.70
N GLU A 103 -11.30 4.11 4.76
CA GLU A 103 -9.90 4.16 5.14
C GLU A 103 -9.35 2.79 5.56
N THR A 104 -10.19 1.91 6.13
CA THR A 104 -9.81 0.53 6.45
C THR A 104 -9.46 -0.23 5.18
N VAL A 105 -10.24 -0.05 4.11
CA VAL A 105 -9.99 -0.66 2.80
C VAL A 105 -8.74 -0.04 2.16
N CYS A 106 -8.54 1.28 2.26
CA CYS A 106 -7.32 1.94 1.82
C CYS A 106 -6.07 1.37 2.52
N ASN A 107 -6.14 1.14 3.84
CA ASN A 107 -5.04 0.55 4.62
C ASN A 107 -4.73 -0.88 4.18
N VAL A 108 -5.74 -1.69 3.87
CA VAL A 108 -5.54 -3.00 3.24
C VAL A 108 -4.82 -2.84 1.91
N LEU A 109 -5.27 -1.94 1.02
CA LEU A 109 -4.61 -1.74 -0.27
C LEU A 109 -3.14 -1.29 -0.13
N ARG A 110 -2.84 -0.37 0.80
CA ARG A 110 -1.47 0.07 1.10
C ARG A 110 -0.60 -1.08 1.63
N LYS A 111 -1.15 -1.97 2.47
CA LYS A 111 -0.46 -3.19 2.92
C LYS A 111 0.00 -4.06 1.74
N TYR A 112 -0.78 -4.14 0.67
CA TYR A 112 -0.43 -4.88 -0.56
C TYR A 112 0.28 -4.01 -1.62
N ASN A 113 0.84 -2.87 -1.21
CA ASN A 113 1.61 -1.94 -2.05
C ASN A 113 0.79 -1.28 -3.19
N PHE A 114 -0.53 -1.13 -3.01
CA PHE A 114 -1.37 -0.35 -3.92
C PHE A 114 -1.54 1.07 -3.41
N HIS A 115 -1.39 2.03 -4.32
CA HIS A 115 -1.56 3.45 -4.00
C HIS A 115 -2.49 4.14 -5.00
N GLY A 116 -3.29 5.07 -4.48
CA GLY A 116 -4.07 6.00 -5.29
C GLY A 116 -3.14 6.91 -6.09
N ARG A 117 -3.29 6.91 -7.42
CA ARG A 117 -2.54 7.74 -8.36
C ARG A 117 -3.44 8.21 -9.49
N VAL A 118 -3.10 9.34 -10.10
CA VAL A 118 -3.77 9.83 -11.30
C VAL A 118 -3.41 8.94 -12.48
N ALA A 119 -4.43 8.51 -13.24
CA ALA A 119 -4.29 7.77 -14.48
C ALA A 119 -3.59 8.63 -15.53
N ARG A 120 -2.63 8.04 -16.26
CA ARG A 120 -2.00 8.71 -17.40
C ARG A 120 -2.96 8.71 -18.58
N ARG A 121 -3.11 9.85 -19.25
CA ARG A 121 -3.85 9.91 -20.51
C ARG A 121 -2.95 9.51 -21.66
N LYS A 122 -3.44 8.60 -22.49
CA LYS A 122 -2.76 8.14 -23.69
C LYS A 122 -3.79 7.88 -24.78
N PRO A 123 -3.46 8.10 -26.07
CA PRO A 123 -4.35 7.72 -27.14
C PRO A 123 -4.61 6.21 -27.07
N PHE A 124 -5.86 5.83 -27.35
CA PHE A 124 -6.19 4.42 -27.45
C PHE A 124 -5.51 3.83 -28.69
N LEU A 125 -4.63 2.85 -28.50
CA LEU A 125 -3.93 2.17 -29.58
C LEU A 125 -4.38 0.72 -29.64
N SER A 126 -5.05 0.35 -30.74
CA SER A 126 -5.34 -1.04 -31.06
C SER A 126 -4.03 -1.82 -31.29
N LYS A 127 -4.11 -3.16 -31.36
CA LYS A 127 -2.94 -3.98 -31.74
C LYS A 127 -2.43 -3.61 -33.13
N ALA A 128 -3.33 -3.37 -34.08
CA ALA A 128 -3.00 -2.92 -35.44
C ALA A 128 -2.30 -1.56 -35.44
N HIS A 129 -2.81 -0.57 -34.70
CA HIS A 129 -2.18 0.75 -34.59
C HIS A 129 -0.76 0.65 -34.04
N ARG A 130 -0.53 -0.20 -33.03
CA ARG A 130 0.81 -0.41 -32.46
C ARG A 130 1.79 -0.99 -33.48
N ARG A 131 1.35 -1.97 -34.28
CA ARG A 131 2.17 -2.56 -35.35
C ARG A 131 2.53 -1.53 -36.41
N ALA A 132 1.52 -0.85 -36.96
CA ALA A 132 1.72 0.17 -37.99
C ALA A 132 2.65 1.31 -37.50
N ARG A 133 2.47 1.79 -36.26
CA ARG A 133 3.35 2.81 -35.68
C ARG A 133 4.78 2.33 -35.47
N LEU A 134 4.98 1.06 -35.10
CA LEU A 134 6.31 0.49 -34.93
C LEU A 134 7.01 0.33 -36.28
N GLU A 135 6.29 -0.13 -37.30
CA GLU A 135 6.79 -0.28 -38.66
C GLU A 135 7.17 1.07 -39.28
N PHE A 136 6.29 2.07 -39.11
CA PHE A 136 6.59 3.45 -39.44
C PHE A 136 7.85 3.94 -38.72
N ALA A 137 7.92 3.80 -37.39
CA ALA A 137 9.12 4.25 -36.66
C ALA A 137 10.40 3.58 -37.18
N LYS A 138 10.36 2.28 -37.51
CA LYS A 138 11.51 1.54 -38.05
C LYS A 138 11.91 2.03 -39.45
N SER A 139 10.97 2.34 -40.33
CA SER A 139 11.28 2.79 -41.69
C SER A 139 11.94 4.17 -41.73
N TYR A 140 11.66 5.01 -40.73
CA TYR A 140 12.18 6.38 -40.65
C TYR A 140 13.39 6.56 -39.72
N ILE A 141 13.72 5.60 -38.84
CA ILE A 141 14.78 5.76 -37.82
C ILE A 141 16.19 6.03 -38.40
N LYS A 142 16.49 5.49 -39.59
CA LYS A 142 17.80 5.62 -40.26
C LYS A 142 17.83 6.74 -41.32
N LYS A 143 16.79 7.57 -41.41
CA LYS A 143 16.74 8.61 -42.45
C LYS A 143 17.75 9.72 -42.16
N PRO A 144 18.43 10.25 -43.19
CA PRO A 144 19.45 11.28 -43.01
C PRO A 144 18.81 12.63 -42.61
N PRO A 145 19.55 13.53 -41.96
CA PRO A 145 19.03 14.85 -41.55
C PRO A 145 18.42 15.67 -42.70
N LYS A 146 18.99 15.60 -43.92
CA LYS A 146 18.45 16.28 -45.11
C LYS A 146 16.98 15.93 -45.39
N PHE A 147 16.59 14.67 -45.15
CA PHE A 147 15.20 14.22 -45.32
C PHE A 147 14.27 14.87 -44.30
N TRP A 148 14.71 15.02 -43.05
CA TRP A 148 13.92 15.66 -42.01
C TRP A 148 13.79 17.17 -42.24
N ASN A 149 14.82 17.82 -42.77
CA ASN A 149 14.80 19.25 -43.10
C ASN A 149 13.80 19.60 -44.22
N SER A 150 13.43 18.64 -45.08
CA SER A 150 12.42 18.84 -46.12
C SER A 150 10.98 18.59 -45.65
N ILE A 151 10.78 18.13 -44.41
CA ILE A 151 9.44 17.77 -43.93
C ILE A 151 8.86 18.91 -43.09
N LEU A 152 7.70 19.39 -43.52
CA LEU A 152 6.85 20.24 -42.71
C LEU A 152 5.81 19.38 -41.98
N PHE A 153 5.74 19.50 -40.66
CA PHE A 153 4.70 18.85 -39.87
C PHE A 153 3.56 19.84 -39.62
N VAL A 154 2.33 19.40 -39.89
CA VAL A 154 1.10 20.10 -39.54
C VAL A 154 0.31 19.19 -38.61
N ASP A 155 -0.22 19.72 -37.51
CA ASP A 155 -1.10 19.01 -36.59
C ASP A 155 -2.21 19.96 -36.15
N GLU A 156 -3.38 19.40 -35.85
CA GLU A 156 -4.51 20.13 -35.30
C GLU A 156 -4.52 19.98 -33.78
N SER A 157 -4.73 21.10 -33.09
CA SER A 157 -4.82 21.15 -31.64
C SER A 157 -6.27 21.19 -31.19
N LYS A 158 -6.59 20.36 -30.19
CA LYS A 158 -7.91 20.31 -29.57
C LYS A 158 -7.99 21.32 -28.42
N TYR A 159 -8.97 22.24 -28.49
CA TYR A 159 -9.31 23.14 -27.40
C TYR A 159 -10.69 22.79 -26.82
N ASN A 160 -10.76 22.63 -25.50
CA ASN A 160 -12.01 22.37 -24.81
C ASN A 160 -12.74 23.70 -24.58
N VAL A 161 -13.95 23.83 -25.12
CA VAL A 161 -14.81 25.02 -24.94
C VAL A 161 -15.49 24.99 -23.57
N PHE A 162 -15.83 23.80 -23.08
CA PHE A 162 -16.52 23.61 -21.80
C PHE A 162 -15.82 22.57 -20.93
N GLY A 163 -15.43 23.00 -19.72
CA GLY A 163 -14.91 22.11 -18.67
C GLY A 163 -13.56 21.45 -18.99
N SER A 164 -12.94 20.93 -17.94
CA SER A 164 -11.78 20.04 -18.10
C SER A 164 -12.27 18.60 -18.13
N ASP A 165 -11.64 17.76 -18.95
CA ASP A 165 -11.91 16.33 -19.01
C ASP A 165 -11.69 15.57 -17.66
N GLY A 166 -11.22 16.23 -16.59
CA GLY A 166 -11.14 15.70 -15.23
C GLY A 166 -9.98 14.74 -14.92
N LYS A 167 -9.58 14.65 -13.64
CA LYS A 167 -8.56 13.69 -13.18
C LYS A 167 -9.23 12.37 -12.80
N GLN A 168 -8.82 11.27 -13.44
CA GLN A 168 -9.24 9.93 -13.02
C GLN A 168 -8.22 9.33 -12.07
N MET A 169 -8.67 8.97 -10.86
CA MET A 169 -7.87 8.24 -9.88
C MET A 169 -7.93 6.74 -10.13
N LEU A 170 -6.83 6.05 -9.86
CA LEU A 170 -6.77 4.59 -9.86
C LEU A 170 -5.82 4.09 -8.77
N TRP A 171 -5.99 2.84 -8.38
CA TRP A 171 -5.11 2.11 -7.50
C TRP A 171 -4.10 1.32 -8.32
N ARG A 172 -2.81 1.57 -8.12
CA ARG A 172 -1.75 0.77 -8.75
C ARG A 172 -0.53 0.61 -7.87
N LYS A 173 0.26 -0.40 -8.18
CA LYS A 173 1.59 -0.59 -7.62
C LYS A 173 2.59 0.46 -8.15
N PRO A 174 3.72 0.65 -7.48
CA PRO A 174 4.86 1.35 -8.06
C PRO A 174 5.24 0.75 -9.42
N ASN A 175 5.75 1.58 -10.34
CA ASN A 175 6.25 1.18 -11.68
C ASN A 175 5.26 0.56 -12.67
N SER A 176 4.00 0.30 -12.31
CA SER A 176 2.99 -0.24 -13.24
C SER A 176 2.26 0.80 -14.11
N LYS A 177 2.84 1.99 -14.27
CA LYS A 177 2.16 3.17 -14.85
C LYS A 177 1.66 2.97 -16.29
N LEU A 178 2.38 2.20 -17.09
CA LEU A 178 2.15 1.99 -18.52
C LEU A 178 1.46 0.66 -18.85
N GLU A 179 1.15 -0.16 -17.84
CA GLU A 179 0.37 -1.38 -18.04
C GLU A 179 -0.98 -1.04 -18.68
N MET A 180 -1.42 -1.83 -19.65
CA MET A 180 -2.60 -1.52 -20.48
C MET A 180 -3.87 -1.13 -19.71
N LYS A 181 -4.05 -1.61 -18.47
CA LYS A 181 -5.25 -1.36 -17.65
C LYS A 181 -5.24 0.00 -16.94
N ASN A 182 -4.09 0.65 -16.83
CA ASN A 182 -3.89 1.82 -15.98
C ASN A 182 -4.06 3.16 -16.72
N PRO A 183 -3.59 3.34 -17.97
CA PRO A 183 -3.89 4.55 -18.73
C PRO A 183 -5.38 4.73 -18.97
N THR A 184 -5.80 5.99 -19.03
CA THR A 184 -7.13 6.35 -19.51
C THR A 184 -7.00 6.71 -20.99
N PRO A 185 -7.77 6.06 -21.87
CA PRO A 185 -7.75 6.39 -23.29
C PRO A 185 -8.22 7.83 -23.49
N SER A 186 -7.48 8.59 -24.28
CA SER A 186 -7.92 9.89 -24.81
C SER A 186 -8.46 9.68 -26.22
N VAL A 187 -9.71 10.10 -26.44
CA VAL A 187 -10.32 10.18 -27.77
C VAL A 187 -10.23 11.64 -28.21
N LYS A 188 -9.59 11.90 -29.36
CA LYS A 188 -9.43 13.27 -29.88
C LYS A 188 -10.73 13.82 -30.50
N HIS A 189 -11.54 12.96 -31.12
CA HIS A 189 -12.72 13.35 -31.90
C HIS A 189 -14.02 13.09 -31.11
N GLY A 190 -14.88 14.10 -30.96
CA GLY A 190 -16.16 14.04 -30.25
C GLY A 190 -16.81 15.44 -30.13
N GLY A 191 -18.08 15.50 -29.71
CA GLY A 191 -18.81 16.77 -29.54
C GLY A 191 -18.32 17.59 -28.34
N GLY A 192 -18.30 18.93 -28.46
CA GLY A 192 -17.98 19.86 -27.36
C GLY A 192 -16.54 20.41 -27.34
N SER A 193 -15.74 20.16 -28.38
CA SER A 193 -14.40 20.72 -28.55
C SER A 193 -14.20 21.29 -29.95
N GLN A 194 -13.41 22.36 -30.05
CA GLN A 194 -13.03 22.96 -31.32
C GLN A 194 -11.62 22.51 -31.69
N MET A 195 -11.45 22.11 -32.95
CA MET A 195 -10.15 21.80 -33.55
C MET A 195 -9.67 23.05 -34.29
N VAL A 196 -8.40 23.39 -34.12
CA VAL A 196 -7.71 24.50 -34.81
C VAL A 196 -6.37 24.00 -35.32
#